data_AF-A0A6P6QDV1-F1
#
_entry.id   AF-A0A6P6QDV1-F1
#
_cell.length_a   1.000
_cell.length_b   1.000
_cell.length_c   1.000
_cell.angle_alpha   90.00
_cell.angle_beta   90.00
_cell.angle_gamma   90.00
#
_symmetry.space_group_name_H-M   'P 1'
#
loop_
_entity.id
_entity.type
_entity.pdbx_description
1 polymer ?
#
loop_
_entity_poly.entity_id
_entity_poly.type
_entity_poly.pdbx_seq_one_letter_code
_entity_poly.pdbx_strand_id
1 'polypeptide(L)'
;MSVKSLDEVKRKIQSLQQQSDDAQDRAQFLQTQLESERDLRERAEGDVAALNRRIQLVEEELDRAQERLATALQKLEEAEKAADESERGIKVIENRAMKDEEKMEIQEIELKEAKQIAEEADRKYDEVARKLVILETELERAEERAEIAELKGGDLEEELKNVTNNLKSLEAQSDKYSEKEDKYEEEIKVLTDRLKEVETRAEFAERSVAKLEKTIDDLEEDVAEAKQQNLEMHQVLDQTLQELNSL
;
A
#
# COMPACT_ATOMS: atom_id res chain seq x y z
N MET A 1 162.84 29.35 76.28
CA MET A 1 161.69 28.55 75.77
C MET A 1 160.33 29.10 76.26
N SER A 2 160.13 30.43 76.30
CA SER A 2 158.95 31.05 76.93
C SER A 2 157.99 31.75 75.95
N VAL A 3 158.36 31.86 74.67
CA VAL A 3 157.53 32.53 73.66
C VAL A 3 156.57 31.54 72.97
N LYS A 4 156.96 30.27 72.80
CA LYS A 4 156.14 29.22 72.14
C LYS A 4 154.85 28.85 72.92
N SER A 5 154.85 28.92 74.25
CA SER A 5 153.71 28.51 75.10
C SER A 5 152.60 29.58 75.21
N LEU A 6 152.98 30.86 75.16
CA LEU A 6 152.03 31.98 75.22
C LEU A 6 151.32 32.16 73.85
N ASP A 7 152.03 31.88 72.76
CA ASP A 7 151.47 31.82 71.40
C ASP A 7 150.47 30.64 71.23
N GLU A 8 150.70 29.51 71.89
CA GLU A 8 149.76 28.36 71.87
C GLU A 8 148.44 28.68 72.59
N VAL A 9 148.47 29.37 73.74
CA VAL A 9 147.26 29.78 74.46
C VAL A 9 146.49 30.85 73.69
N LYS A 10 147.18 31.83 73.09
CA LYS A 10 146.55 32.84 72.22
C LYS A 10 145.88 32.21 71.00
N ARG A 11 146.53 31.25 70.35
CA ARG A 11 145.95 30.47 69.25
C ARG A 11 144.74 29.65 69.71
N LYS A 12 144.77 29.09 70.91
CA LYS A 12 143.64 28.33 71.48
C LYS A 12 142.45 29.25 71.81
N ILE A 13 142.69 30.44 72.38
CA ILE A 13 141.64 31.44 72.64
C ILE A 13 141.05 31.95 71.33
N GLN A 14 141.88 32.29 70.33
CA GLN A 14 141.39 32.68 69.00
C GLN A 14 140.60 31.54 68.34
N SER A 15 141.06 30.30 68.47
CA SER A 15 140.33 29.13 67.97
C SER A 15 139.00 28.90 68.68
N LEU A 16 138.91 29.15 70.00
CA LEU A 16 137.67 29.03 70.77
C LEU A 16 136.72 30.19 70.50
N GLN A 17 137.23 31.42 70.32
CA GLN A 17 136.44 32.57 69.88
C GLN A 17 135.88 32.33 68.48
N GLN A 18 136.71 31.88 67.54
CA GLN A 18 136.25 31.54 66.20
C GLN A 18 135.24 30.38 66.21
N GLN A 19 135.43 29.37 67.06
CA GLN A 19 134.43 28.31 67.25
C GLN A 19 133.12 28.82 67.87
N SER A 20 133.19 29.79 68.78
CA SER A 20 132.01 30.42 69.38
C SER A 20 131.26 31.28 68.38
N ASP A 21 131.97 32.09 67.60
CA ASP A 21 131.42 32.93 66.55
C ASP A 21 130.81 32.06 65.43
N ASP A 22 131.52 31.02 64.97
CA ASP A 22 131.00 30.04 64.01
C ASP A 22 129.76 29.30 64.56
N ALA A 23 129.72 29.00 65.86
CA ALA A 23 128.56 28.37 66.50
C ALA A 23 127.39 29.35 66.63
N GLN A 24 127.64 30.63 66.90
CA GLN A 24 126.62 31.68 66.93
C GLN A 24 126.04 31.93 65.54
N ASP A 25 126.87 32.03 64.50
CA ASP A 25 126.42 32.18 63.13
C ASP A 25 125.60 30.97 62.67
N ARG A 26 126.01 29.76 63.04
CA ARG A 26 125.21 28.54 62.81
C ARG A 26 123.90 28.55 63.57
N ALA A 27 123.89 29.00 64.83
CA ALA A 27 122.67 29.08 65.63
C ALA A 27 121.69 30.10 65.02
N GLN A 28 122.16 31.27 64.60
CA GLN A 28 121.35 32.28 63.91
C GLN A 28 120.83 31.77 62.58
N PHE A 29 121.67 31.10 61.77
CA PHE A 29 121.24 30.52 60.51
C PHE A 29 120.17 29.43 60.70
N LEU A 30 120.35 28.53 61.66
CA LEU A 30 119.38 27.51 62.02
C LEU A 30 118.08 28.12 62.57
N GLN A 31 118.17 29.24 63.30
CA GLN A 31 117.00 29.95 63.80
C GLN A 31 116.19 30.58 62.66
N THR A 32 116.85 31.26 61.71
CA THR A 32 116.19 31.79 60.51
C THR A 32 115.57 30.69 59.65
N GLN A 33 116.27 29.55 59.49
CA GLN A 33 115.71 28.38 58.80
C GLN A 33 114.50 27.81 59.53
N LEU A 34 114.55 27.70 60.86
CA LEU A 34 113.43 27.21 61.67
C LEU A 34 112.21 28.14 61.56
N GLU A 35 112.42 29.46 61.55
CA GLU A 35 111.36 30.44 61.34
C GLU A 35 110.75 30.32 59.93
N SER A 36 111.58 30.20 58.89
CA SER A 36 111.11 29.97 57.52
C SER A 36 110.30 28.67 57.38
N GLU A 37 110.76 27.58 58.00
CA GLU A 37 110.04 26.30 57.99
C GLU A 37 108.72 26.38 58.78
N ARG A 38 108.69 27.15 59.88
CA ARG A 38 107.44 27.42 60.62
C ARG A 38 106.44 28.20 59.78
N ASP A 39 106.88 29.24 59.08
CA ASP A 39 106.02 30.03 58.20
C ASP A 39 105.48 29.19 57.03
N LEU A 40 106.31 28.34 56.42
CA LEU A 40 105.90 27.42 55.37
C LEU A 40 104.88 26.39 55.88
N ARG A 41 105.13 25.85 57.07
CA ARG A 41 104.22 24.92 57.74
C ARG A 41 102.88 25.58 58.05
N GLU A 42 102.88 26.80 58.59
CA GLU A 42 101.65 27.54 58.90
C GLU A 42 100.83 27.83 57.63
N ARG A 43 101.49 28.20 56.53
CA ARG A 43 100.83 28.36 55.22
C ARG A 43 100.23 27.05 54.71
N ALA A 44 100.98 25.95 54.78
CA ALA A 44 100.49 24.64 54.36
C ALA A 44 99.32 24.15 55.23
N GLU A 45 99.37 24.34 56.55
CA GLU A 45 98.26 24.05 57.46
C GLU A 45 97.03 24.91 57.14
N GLY A 46 97.23 26.18 56.78
CA GLY A 46 96.18 27.07 56.28
C GLY A 46 95.54 26.60 54.97
N ASP A 47 96.35 26.19 53.99
CA ASP A 47 95.86 25.66 52.71
C ASP A 47 95.10 24.35 52.90
N VAL A 48 95.58 23.45 53.76
CA VAL A 48 94.88 22.21 54.12
C VAL A 48 93.53 22.53 54.79
N ALA A 49 93.48 23.50 55.70
CA ALA A 49 92.24 23.92 56.32
C ALA A 49 91.25 24.52 55.30
N ALA A 50 91.73 25.31 54.33
CA ALA A 50 90.91 25.88 53.27
C ALA A 50 90.36 24.81 52.32
N LEU A 51 91.20 23.85 51.91
CA LEU A 51 90.80 22.74 51.06
C LEU A 51 89.79 21.83 51.77
N ASN A 52 89.98 21.54 53.06
CA ASN A 52 89.00 20.77 53.84
C ASN A 52 87.64 21.45 53.92
N ARG A 53 87.59 22.78 54.10
CA ARG A 53 86.33 23.54 54.03
C ARG A 53 85.70 23.47 52.64
N ARG A 54 86.51 23.55 51.58
CA ARG A 54 86.03 23.44 50.20
C ARG A 54 85.45 22.05 49.90
N ILE A 55 86.08 20.98 50.40
CA ILE A 55 85.59 19.61 50.26
C ILE A 55 84.21 19.49 50.91
N GLN A 56 84.04 19.94 52.15
CA GLN A 56 82.75 19.91 52.85
C GLN A 56 81.66 20.65 52.09
N LEU A 57 81.95 21.85 51.55
CA LEU A 57 80.97 22.61 50.78
C LEU A 57 80.56 21.88 49.49
N VAL A 58 81.51 21.27 48.79
CA VAL A 58 81.23 20.51 47.56
C VAL A 58 80.46 19.23 47.87
N GLU A 59 80.75 18.55 48.98
CA GLU A 59 80.00 17.39 49.46
C GLU A 59 78.54 17.79 49.80
N GLU A 60 78.34 18.89 50.54
CA GLU A 60 76.98 19.39 50.82
C GLU A 60 76.22 19.80 49.55
N GLU A 61 76.90 20.41 48.56
CA GLU A 61 76.29 20.74 47.27
C GLU A 61 75.93 19.49 46.47
N LEU A 62 76.78 18.45 46.51
CA LEU A 62 76.53 17.17 45.86
C LEU A 62 75.33 16.46 46.49
N ASP A 63 75.25 16.40 47.82
CA ASP A 63 74.13 15.79 48.54
C ASP A 63 72.81 16.50 48.19
N ARG A 64 72.81 17.84 48.19
CA ARG A 64 71.63 18.63 47.78
C ARG A 64 71.25 18.40 46.32
N ALA A 65 72.22 18.25 45.42
CA ALA A 65 71.98 17.96 44.02
C ALA A 65 71.39 16.55 43.83
N GLN A 66 71.88 15.56 44.60
CA GLN A 66 71.38 14.20 44.57
C GLN A 66 69.94 14.10 45.11
N GLU A 67 69.61 14.78 46.20
CA GLU A 67 68.24 14.83 46.73
C GLU A 67 67.26 15.45 45.72
N ARG A 68 67.67 16.55 45.06
CA ARG A 68 66.89 17.18 44.00
C ARG A 68 66.69 16.26 42.80
N LEU A 69 67.75 15.55 42.39
CA LEU A 69 67.69 14.59 41.29
C LEU A 69 66.74 13.44 41.63
N ALA A 70 66.83 12.88 42.84
CA ALA A 70 65.95 11.80 43.29
C ALA A 70 64.47 12.24 43.25
N THR A 71 64.19 13.45 43.73
CA THR A 71 62.84 14.02 43.69
C THR A 71 62.35 14.25 42.25
N ALA A 72 63.23 14.71 41.36
CA ALA A 72 62.89 14.93 39.95
C ALA A 72 62.61 13.62 39.22
N LEU A 73 63.38 12.57 39.50
CA LEU A 73 63.18 11.22 38.94
C LEU A 73 61.87 10.61 39.42
N GLN A 74 61.54 10.73 40.71
CA GLN A 74 60.25 10.25 41.22
C GLN A 74 59.07 10.95 40.53
N LYS A 75 59.14 12.27 40.36
CA LYS A 75 58.09 13.04 39.65
C LYS A 75 57.99 12.65 38.17
N LEU A 76 59.11 12.35 37.53
CA LEU A 76 59.13 11.87 36.15
C LEU A 76 58.42 10.51 36.04
N GLU A 77 58.72 9.56 36.93
CA GLU A 77 58.08 8.25 36.95
C GLU A 77 56.56 8.34 37.18
N GLU A 78 56.13 9.23 38.09
CA GLU A 78 54.71 9.50 38.32
C GLU A 78 54.02 10.11 37.08
N ALA A 79 54.69 11.03 36.39
CA ALA A 79 54.18 11.64 35.17
C ALA A 79 54.11 10.64 33.99
N GLU A 80 55.11 9.76 33.86
CA GLU A 80 55.12 8.68 32.86
C GLU A 80 53.96 7.71 33.08
N LYS A 81 53.72 7.28 34.33
CA LYS A 81 52.56 6.43 34.66
C LYS A 81 51.23 7.10 34.33
N ALA A 82 51.09 8.38 34.67
CA ALA A 82 49.88 9.14 34.34
C ALA A 82 49.67 9.30 32.83
N ALA A 83 50.75 9.48 32.06
CA ALA A 83 50.70 9.55 30.60
C ALA A 83 50.27 8.21 29.98
N ASP A 84 50.83 7.09 30.44
CA ASP A 84 50.47 5.75 29.99
C ASP A 84 48.98 5.42 30.27
N GLU A 85 48.49 5.80 31.46
CA GLU A 85 47.07 5.64 31.81
C GLU A 85 46.17 6.50 30.93
N SER A 86 46.58 7.75 30.64
CA SER A 86 45.87 8.63 29.72
C SER A 86 45.84 8.07 28.30
N GLU A 87 46.94 7.52 27.80
CA GLU A 87 47.01 6.91 26.46
C GLU A 87 46.07 5.70 26.35
N ARG A 88 46.01 4.87 27.40
CA ARG A 88 45.04 3.76 27.48
C ARG A 88 43.61 4.28 27.47
N GLY A 89 43.33 5.35 28.22
CA GLY A 89 42.02 6.01 28.23
C GLY A 89 41.59 6.49 26.84
N ILE A 90 42.50 7.14 26.12
CA ILE A 90 42.28 7.61 24.74
C ILE A 90 41.94 6.43 23.83
N LYS A 91 42.73 5.36 23.86
CA LYS A 91 42.49 4.16 23.03
C LYS A 91 41.13 3.52 23.29
N VAL A 92 40.66 3.50 24.55
CA VAL A 92 39.33 2.97 24.88
C VAL A 92 38.22 3.86 24.31
N ILE A 93 38.38 5.18 24.42
CA ILE A 93 37.40 6.16 23.90
C ILE A 93 37.36 6.09 22.37
N GLU A 94 38.50 5.99 21.70
CA GLU A 94 38.60 5.87 20.24
C GLU A 94 37.90 4.61 19.75
N ASN A 95 38.17 3.44 20.36
CA ASN A 95 37.49 2.20 20.03
C ASN A 95 35.97 2.26 20.26
N ARG A 96 35.53 3.01 21.27
CA ARG A 96 34.10 3.22 21.52
C ARG A 96 33.47 4.12 20.46
N ALA A 97 34.14 5.22 20.12
CA ALA A 97 33.68 6.15 19.10
C ALA A 97 33.53 5.45 17.74
N MET A 98 34.50 4.62 17.33
CA MET A 98 34.42 3.85 16.09
C MET A 98 33.20 2.91 16.05
N LYS A 99 32.94 2.19 17.15
CA LYS A 99 31.77 1.30 17.24
C LYS A 99 30.44 2.04 17.23
N ASP A 100 30.39 3.20 17.89
CA ASP A 100 29.21 4.04 17.91
C ASP A 100 28.95 4.64 16.51
N GLU A 101 30.00 5.00 15.77
CA GLU A 101 29.94 5.46 14.37
C GLU A 101 29.44 4.36 13.42
N GLU A 102 30.03 3.16 13.45
CA GLU A 102 29.56 2.00 12.67
C GLU A 102 28.08 1.68 12.94
N LYS A 103 27.67 1.73 14.21
CA LYS A 103 26.27 1.50 14.60
C LYS A 103 25.35 2.60 14.07
N MET A 104 25.79 3.86 14.11
CA MET A 104 25.03 4.99 13.60
C MET A 104 24.81 4.86 12.09
N GLU A 105 25.84 4.49 11.32
CA GLU A 105 25.72 4.27 9.88
C GLU A 105 24.70 3.16 9.54
N ILE A 106 24.73 2.04 10.26
CA ILE A 106 23.76 0.95 10.07
C ILE A 106 22.34 1.45 10.36
N GLN A 107 22.15 2.17 11.48
CA GLN A 107 20.84 2.70 11.85
C GLN A 107 20.32 3.76 10.86
N GLU A 108 21.20 4.54 10.24
CA GLU A 108 20.81 5.49 9.19
C GLU A 108 20.30 4.78 7.93
N ILE A 109 20.95 3.68 7.53
CA ILE A 109 20.52 2.85 6.40
C ILE A 109 19.15 2.22 6.71
N GLU A 110 19.02 1.56 7.86
CA GLU A 110 17.75 0.95 8.29
C GLU A 110 16.61 1.98 8.36
N LEU A 111 16.89 3.19 8.89
CA LEU A 111 15.92 4.27 8.94
C LEU A 111 15.49 4.73 7.54
N LYS A 112 16.43 4.80 6.59
CA LYS A 112 16.12 5.19 5.21
C LYS A 112 15.25 4.13 4.52
N GLU A 113 15.55 2.86 4.71
CA GLU A 113 14.75 1.75 4.18
C GLU A 113 13.34 1.74 4.79
N ALA A 114 13.23 1.89 6.11
CA ALA A 114 11.93 1.95 6.79
C ALA A 114 11.07 3.12 6.29
N LYS A 115 11.67 4.29 6.04
CA LYS A 115 10.98 5.44 5.44
C LYS A 115 10.50 5.15 4.03
N GLN A 116 11.32 4.53 3.18
CA GLN A 116 10.92 4.17 1.82
C GLN A 116 9.74 3.18 1.82
N ILE A 117 9.78 2.17 2.70
CA ILE A 117 8.68 1.21 2.84
C ILE A 117 7.39 1.91 3.29
N ALA A 118 7.48 2.83 4.25
CA ALA A 118 6.32 3.60 4.71
C ALA A 118 5.74 4.47 3.57
N GLU A 119 6.59 5.20 2.83
CA GLU A 119 6.15 6.01 1.70
C GLU A 119 5.51 5.17 0.57
N GLU A 120 6.06 3.99 0.28
CA GLU A 120 5.45 3.07 -0.69
C GLU A 120 4.10 2.52 -0.22
N ALA A 121 3.97 2.24 1.07
CA ALA A 121 2.70 1.82 1.66
C ALA A 121 1.66 2.94 1.56
N ASP A 122 2.01 4.17 1.92
CA ASP A 122 1.12 5.34 1.84
C ASP A 122 0.65 5.58 0.39
N ARG A 123 1.55 5.49 -0.59
CA ARG A 123 1.17 5.59 -2.02
C ARG A 123 0.18 4.51 -2.44
N LYS A 124 0.40 3.26 -2.02
CA LYS A 124 -0.53 2.15 -2.30
C LYS A 124 -1.89 2.38 -1.62
N TYR A 125 -1.89 2.87 -0.38
CA TYR A 125 -3.12 3.21 0.33
C TYR A 125 -3.91 4.31 -0.39
N ASP A 126 -3.24 5.38 -0.83
CA ASP A 126 -3.87 6.47 -1.58
C ASP A 126 -4.48 5.99 -2.91
N GLU A 127 -3.78 5.11 -3.64
CA GLU A 127 -4.30 4.53 -4.87
C GLU A 127 -5.54 3.66 -4.64
N VAL A 128 -5.52 2.82 -3.60
CA VAL A 128 -6.66 1.98 -3.23
C VAL A 128 -7.84 2.84 -2.78
N ALA A 129 -7.61 3.87 -1.96
CA ALA A 129 -8.64 4.79 -1.50
C ALA A 129 -9.31 5.51 -2.69
N ARG A 130 -8.52 6.00 -3.67
CA ARG A 130 -9.07 6.62 -4.88
C ARG A 130 -9.91 5.65 -5.70
N LYS A 131 -9.45 4.41 -5.88
CA LYS A 131 -10.21 3.37 -6.60
C LYS A 131 -11.51 3.03 -5.89
N LEU A 132 -11.50 2.97 -4.55
CA LEU A 132 -12.67 2.68 -3.75
C LEU A 132 -13.78 3.72 -3.99
N VAL A 133 -13.44 5.02 -3.96
CA VAL A 133 -14.41 6.10 -4.21
C VAL A 133 -15.04 6.00 -5.60
N ILE A 134 -14.25 5.63 -6.63
CA ILE A 134 -14.78 5.43 -7.98
C ILE A 134 -15.77 4.26 -8.01
N LEU A 135 -15.41 3.14 -7.39
CA LEU A 135 -16.27 1.95 -7.32
C LEU A 135 -17.56 2.20 -6.52
N GLU A 136 -17.48 2.95 -5.42
CA GLU A 136 -18.66 3.38 -4.64
C GLU A 136 -19.60 4.21 -5.52
N THR A 137 -19.07 5.16 -6.28
CA THR A 137 -19.87 5.99 -7.22
C THR A 137 -20.49 5.15 -8.34
N GLU A 138 -19.75 4.17 -8.87
CA GLU A 138 -20.27 3.26 -9.91
C GLU A 138 -21.36 2.33 -9.36
N LEU A 139 -21.20 1.87 -8.11
CA LEU A 139 -22.18 1.06 -7.40
C LEU A 139 -23.48 1.84 -7.20
N GLU A 140 -23.43 3.06 -6.67
CA GLU A 140 -24.62 3.91 -6.49
C GLU A 140 -25.39 4.08 -7.81
N ARG A 141 -24.68 4.34 -8.93
CA ARG A 141 -25.31 4.44 -10.25
C ARG A 141 -25.92 3.12 -10.74
N ALA A 142 -25.33 1.99 -10.38
CA ALA A 142 -25.85 0.68 -10.75
C ALA A 142 -27.12 0.36 -9.94
N GLU A 143 -27.13 0.72 -8.66
CA GLU A 143 -28.28 0.58 -7.76
C GLU A 143 -29.46 1.44 -8.23
N GLU A 144 -29.24 2.72 -8.55
CA GLU A 144 -30.30 3.59 -9.11
C GLU A 144 -30.90 3.02 -10.40
N ARG A 145 -30.07 2.44 -11.28
CA ARG A 145 -30.54 1.80 -12.51
C ARG A 145 -31.35 0.54 -12.24
N ALA A 146 -30.92 -0.26 -11.26
CA ALA A 146 -31.64 -1.47 -10.87
C ALA A 146 -33.02 -1.11 -10.30
N GLU A 147 -33.11 -0.11 -9.42
CA GLU A 147 -34.37 0.36 -8.85
C GLU A 147 -35.35 0.83 -9.93
N ILE A 148 -34.89 1.62 -10.91
CA ILE A 148 -35.72 2.04 -12.05
C ILE A 148 -36.18 0.83 -12.88
N ALA A 149 -35.31 -0.16 -13.09
CA ALA A 149 -35.66 -1.36 -13.84
C ALA A 149 -36.68 -2.23 -13.10
N GLU A 150 -36.59 -2.34 -11.78
CA GLU A 150 -37.55 -3.06 -10.94
C GLU A 150 -38.92 -2.40 -10.96
N LEU A 151 -38.98 -1.07 -10.82
CA LEU A 151 -40.23 -0.32 -10.93
C LEU A 151 -40.91 -0.57 -12.29
N LYS A 152 -40.15 -0.45 -13.39
CA LYS A 152 -40.66 -0.72 -14.73
C LYS A 152 -41.08 -2.18 -14.93
N GLY A 153 -40.37 -3.11 -14.29
CA GLY A 153 -40.73 -4.52 -14.28
C GLY A 153 -42.10 -4.74 -13.62
N GLY A 154 -42.33 -4.12 -12.47
CA GLY A 154 -43.61 -4.16 -11.77
C GLY A 154 -44.77 -3.59 -12.60
N ASP A 155 -44.56 -2.44 -13.24
CA ASP A 155 -45.58 -1.82 -14.11
C ASP A 155 -45.97 -2.76 -15.27
N LEU A 156 -44.98 -3.38 -15.93
CA LEU A 156 -45.20 -4.32 -17.03
C LEU A 156 -45.89 -5.61 -16.57
N GLU A 157 -45.57 -6.11 -15.37
CA GLU A 157 -46.27 -7.26 -14.78
C GLU A 157 -47.75 -6.95 -14.53
N GLU A 158 -48.07 -5.75 -14.06
CA GLU A 158 -49.46 -5.32 -13.85
C GLU A 158 -50.22 -5.17 -15.18
N GLU A 159 -49.60 -4.55 -16.19
CA GLU A 159 -50.17 -4.47 -17.54
C GLU A 159 -50.44 -5.86 -18.13
N LEU A 160 -49.47 -6.77 -18.01
CA LEU A 160 -49.61 -8.14 -18.52
C LEU A 160 -50.78 -8.87 -17.84
N LYS A 161 -50.96 -8.69 -16.53
CA LYS A 161 -52.09 -9.26 -15.80
C LYS A 161 -53.42 -8.70 -16.31
N ASN A 162 -53.50 -7.40 -16.57
CA ASN A 162 -54.69 -6.75 -17.11
C ASN A 162 -55.03 -7.26 -18.52
N VAL A 163 -54.03 -7.33 -19.41
CA VAL A 163 -54.19 -7.87 -20.77
C VAL A 163 -54.62 -9.33 -20.73
N THR A 164 -54.02 -10.15 -19.85
CA THR A 164 -54.38 -11.56 -19.68
C THR A 164 -55.83 -11.73 -19.25
N ASN A 165 -56.31 -10.88 -18.33
CA ASN A 165 -57.71 -10.92 -17.89
C ASN A 165 -58.67 -10.51 -19.02
N ASN A 166 -58.32 -9.48 -19.79
CA ASN A 166 -59.10 -9.05 -20.96
C ASN A 166 -59.16 -10.13 -22.03
N LEU A 167 -58.03 -10.80 -22.32
CA LEU A 167 -57.97 -11.90 -23.27
C LEU A 167 -58.91 -13.04 -22.88
N LYS A 168 -58.87 -13.48 -21.61
CA LYS A 168 -59.79 -14.51 -21.09
C LYS A 168 -61.26 -14.12 -21.27
N SER A 169 -61.59 -12.85 -21.06
CA SER A 169 -62.96 -12.36 -21.29
C SER A 169 -63.35 -12.36 -22.77
N LEU A 170 -62.42 -12.05 -23.67
CA LEU A 170 -62.65 -12.06 -25.11
C LEU A 170 -62.77 -13.49 -25.65
N GLU A 171 -61.93 -14.42 -25.18
CA GLU A 171 -62.04 -15.85 -25.48
C GLU A 171 -63.42 -16.39 -25.09
N ALA A 172 -63.86 -16.12 -23.86
CA ALA A 172 -65.19 -16.52 -23.40
C ALA A 172 -66.35 -15.86 -24.19
N GLN A 173 -66.15 -14.68 -24.78
CA GLN A 173 -67.11 -14.08 -25.69
C GLN A 173 -67.08 -14.73 -27.08
N SER A 174 -65.89 -15.03 -27.60
CA SER A 174 -65.70 -15.72 -28.87
C SER A 174 -66.40 -17.08 -28.86
N ASP A 175 -66.22 -17.88 -27.80
CA ASP A 175 -66.89 -19.18 -27.66
C ASP A 175 -68.42 -19.03 -27.68
N LYS A 176 -68.96 -18.03 -26.99
CA LYS A 176 -70.41 -17.74 -27.00
C LYS A 176 -70.93 -17.32 -28.37
N TYR A 177 -70.14 -16.59 -29.14
CA TYR A 177 -70.54 -16.20 -30.50
C TYR A 177 -70.46 -17.40 -31.46
N SER A 178 -69.45 -18.26 -31.33
CA SER A 178 -69.36 -19.51 -32.07
C SER A 178 -70.57 -20.41 -31.81
N GLU A 179 -70.97 -20.61 -30.54
CA GLU A 179 -72.17 -21.39 -30.21
C GLU A 179 -73.46 -20.80 -30.78
N LYS A 180 -73.53 -19.46 -30.93
CA LYS A 180 -74.68 -18.80 -31.55
C LYS A 180 -74.66 -18.99 -33.07
N GLU A 181 -73.49 -18.91 -33.68
CA GLU A 181 -73.29 -19.14 -35.11
C GLU A 181 -73.75 -20.55 -35.48
N ASP A 182 -73.29 -21.59 -34.75
CA ASP A 182 -73.72 -22.98 -34.96
C ASP A 182 -75.25 -23.15 -34.89
N LYS A 183 -75.90 -22.47 -33.92
CA LYS A 183 -77.38 -22.50 -33.79
C LYS A 183 -78.07 -21.85 -34.97
N TYR A 184 -77.58 -20.69 -35.41
CA TYR A 184 -78.15 -19.99 -36.55
C TYR A 184 -77.92 -20.76 -37.85
N GLU A 185 -76.77 -21.42 -38.03
CA GLU A 185 -76.52 -22.29 -39.18
C GLU A 185 -77.52 -23.45 -39.23
N GLU A 186 -77.76 -24.13 -38.10
CA GLU A 186 -78.74 -25.22 -38.05
C GLU A 186 -80.17 -24.72 -38.27
N GLU A 187 -80.56 -23.57 -37.70
CA GLU A 187 -81.86 -22.94 -37.98
C GLU A 187 -82.03 -22.60 -39.47
N ILE A 188 -81.00 -22.00 -40.09
CA ILE A 188 -81.00 -21.68 -41.52
C ILE A 188 -81.17 -22.96 -42.34
N LYS A 189 -80.48 -24.05 -41.98
CA LYS A 189 -80.58 -25.33 -42.67
C LYS A 189 -81.98 -25.91 -42.57
N VAL A 190 -82.58 -25.94 -41.38
CA VAL A 190 -83.96 -26.40 -41.17
C VAL A 190 -84.96 -25.56 -41.96
N LEU A 191 -84.82 -24.23 -41.94
CA LEU A 191 -85.67 -23.33 -42.70
C LEU A 191 -85.50 -23.54 -44.21
N THR A 192 -84.28 -23.78 -44.68
CA THR A 192 -83.97 -24.04 -46.09
C THR A 192 -84.59 -25.36 -46.55
N ASP A 193 -84.49 -26.43 -45.75
CA ASP A 193 -85.09 -27.73 -46.08
C ASP A 193 -86.62 -27.64 -46.10
N ARG A 194 -87.21 -26.91 -45.14
CA ARG A 194 -88.66 -26.66 -45.11
C ARG A 194 -89.13 -25.81 -46.28
N LEU A 195 -88.34 -24.82 -46.70
CA LEU A 195 -88.62 -24.03 -47.89
C LEU A 195 -88.69 -24.92 -49.13
N LYS A 196 -87.70 -25.80 -49.34
CA LYS A 196 -87.69 -26.76 -50.45
C LYS A 196 -88.89 -27.71 -50.43
N GLU A 197 -89.30 -28.19 -49.26
CA GLU A 197 -90.49 -29.04 -49.13
C GLU A 197 -91.76 -28.28 -49.55
N VAL A 198 -91.90 -27.02 -49.11
CA VAL A 198 -93.05 -26.18 -49.49
C VAL A 198 -93.02 -25.84 -50.98
N GLU A 199 -91.84 -25.54 -51.55
CA GLU A 199 -91.65 -25.28 -52.98
C GLU A 199 -92.06 -26.50 -53.82
N THR A 200 -91.55 -27.70 -53.51
CA THR A 200 -91.93 -28.92 -54.24
C THR A 200 -93.41 -29.24 -54.13
N ARG A 201 -94.02 -29.00 -52.96
CA ARG A 201 -95.47 -29.15 -52.77
C ARG A 201 -96.27 -28.12 -53.58
N ALA A 202 -95.81 -26.88 -53.63
CA ALA A 202 -96.43 -25.83 -54.44
C ALA A 202 -96.35 -26.18 -55.92
N GLU A 203 -95.18 -26.59 -56.43
CA GLU A 203 -95.01 -27.05 -57.82
C GLU A 203 -95.95 -28.22 -58.16
N PHE A 204 -96.12 -29.18 -57.23
CA PHE A 204 -97.05 -30.30 -57.44
C PHE A 204 -98.51 -29.81 -57.50
N ALA A 205 -98.89 -28.89 -56.63
CA ALA A 205 -100.22 -28.29 -56.63
C ALA A 205 -100.46 -27.52 -57.94
N GLU A 206 -99.50 -26.72 -58.40
CA GLU A 206 -99.56 -25.99 -59.67
C GLU A 206 -99.73 -26.94 -60.86
N ARG A 207 -98.96 -28.03 -60.93
CA ARG A 207 -99.15 -29.08 -61.96
C ARG A 207 -100.52 -29.72 -61.89
N SER A 208 -101.04 -29.96 -60.69
CA SER A 208 -102.37 -30.56 -60.51
C SER A 208 -103.47 -29.61 -60.97
N VAL A 209 -103.34 -28.31 -60.67
CA VAL A 209 -104.24 -27.26 -61.15
C VAL A 209 -104.21 -27.22 -62.67
N ALA A 210 -103.04 -27.13 -63.30
CA ALA A 210 -102.92 -27.10 -64.76
C ALA A 210 -103.56 -28.34 -65.44
N LYS A 211 -103.46 -29.52 -64.82
CA LYS A 211 -104.12 -30.74 -65.32
C LYS A 211 -105.64 -30.69 -65.18
N LEU A 212 -106.14 -30.18 -64.05
CA LEU A 212 -107.58 -30.02 -63.83
C LEU A 212 -108.15 -28.95 -64.77
N GLU A 213 -107.46 -27.83 -64.98
CA GLU A 213 -107.82 -26.80 -65.95
C GLU A 213 -107.95 -27.39 -67.35
N LYS A 214 -106.96 -28.16 -67.82
CA LYS A 214 -107.07 -28.85 -69.11
C LYS A 214 -108.28 -29.78 -69.17
N THR A 215 -108.56 -30.50 -68.10
CA THR A 215 -109.73 -31.41 -68.05
C THR A 215 -111.04 -30.62 -68.08
N ILE A 216 -111.08 -29.44 -67.47
CA ILE A 216 -112.21 -28.53 -67.55
C ILE A 216 -112.39 -28.05 -68.99
N ASP A 217 -111.32 -27.60 -69.65
CA ASP A 217 -111.37 -27.16 -71.05
C ASP A 217 -111.89 -28.28 -71.97
N ASP A 218 -111.35 -29.51 -71.83
CA ASP A 218 -111.78 -30.69 -72.60
C ASP A 218 -113.28 -30.99 -72.36
N LEU A 219 -113.75 -30.93 -71.10
CA LEU A 219 -115.17 -31.13 -70.75
C LEU A 219 -116.08 -29.99 -71.23
N GLU A 220 -115.59 -28.75 -71.23
CA GLU A 220 -116.33 -27.60 -71.75
C GLU A 220 -116.50 -27.72 -73.28
N GLU A 221 -115.50 -28.22 -73.98
CA GLU A 221 -115.58 -28.56 -75.41
C GLU A 221 -116.59 -29.68 -75.67
N ASP A 222 -116.51 -30.78 -74.92
CA ASP A 222 -117.49 -31.89 -75.00
C ASP A 222 -118.94 -31.41 -74.77
N VAL A 223 -119.14 -30.50 -73.79
CA VAL A 223 -120.47 -29.92 -73.51
C VAL A 223 -120.92 -29.00 -74.65
N ALA A 224 -120.01 -28.23 -75.25
CA ALA A 224 -120.33 -27.38 -76.39
C ALA A 224 -120.73 -28.22 -77.60
N GLU A 225 -120.00 -29.30 -77.91
CA GLU A 225 -120.35 -30.25 -78.96
C GLU A 225 -121.71 -30.91 -78.69
N ALA A 226 -121.94 -31.41 -77.47
CA ALA A 226 -123.21 -32.02 -77.10
C ALA A 226 -124.39 -31.04 -77.21
N LYS A 227 -124.19 -29.76 -76.84
CA LYS A 227 -125.19 -28.71 -77.03
C LYS A 227 -125.46 -28.42 -78.51
N GLN A 228 -124.42 -28.37 -79.34
CA GLN A 228 -124.54 -28.16 -80.78
C GLN A 228 -125.30 -29.32 -81.44
N GLN A 229 -124.95 -30.56 -81.12
CA GLN A 229 -125.68 -31.74 -81.58
C GLN A 229 -127.15 -31.74 -81.13
N ASN A 230 -127.43 -31.32 -79.90
CA ASN A 230 -128.80 -31.20 -79.40
C ASN A 230 -129.58 -30.10 -80.14
N LEU A 231 -128.93 -28.96 -80.44
CA LEU A 231 -129.51 -27.89 -81.25
C LEU A 231 -129.83 -28.38 -82.67
N GLU A 232 -128.91 -29.11 -83.30
CA GLU A 232 -129.11 -29.75 -84.61
C GLU A 232 -130.27 -30.76 -84.55
N MET A 233 -130.34 -31.58 -83.51
CA MET A 233 -131.42 -32.54 -83.31
C MET A 233 -132.76 -31.83 -83.11
N HIS A 234 -132.80 -30.71 -82.38
CA HIS A 234 -133.98 -29.86 -82.25
C HIS A 234 -134.36 -29.18 -83.57
N GLN A 235 -133.40 -28.73 -84.39
CA GLN A 235 -133.68 -28.18 -85.73
C GLN A 235 -134.25 -29.24 -86.67
N VAL A 236 -133.71 -30.47 -86.62
CA VAL A 236 -134.26 -31.62 -87.37
C VAL A 236 -135.66 -31.99 -86.86
N LEU A 237 -135.89 -31.92 -85.54
CA LEU A 237 -137.21 -32.14 -84.95
C LEU A 237 -138.21 -31.06 -85.38
N ASP A 238 -137.82 -29.79 -85.38
CA ASP A 238 -138.65 -28.68 -85.82
C ASP A 238 -138.93 -28.75 -87.34
N GLN A 239 -137.93 -29.14 -88.15
CA GLN A 239 -138.12 -29.43 -89.57
C GLN A 239 -139.10 -30.59 -89.79
N THR A 240 -138.95 -31.71 -89.07
CA THR A 240 -139.87 -32.85 -89.19
C THR A 240 -141.27 -32.52 -88.66
N LEU A 241 -141.40 -31.70 -87.62
CA LEU A 241 -142.68 -31.17 -87.14
C LEU A 241 -143.33 -30.19 -88.13
N GLN A 242 -142.54 -29.36 -88.82
CA GLN A 242 -143.04 -28.53 -89.92
C GLN A 242 -143.48 -29.37 -91.11
N GLU A 243 -142.71 -30.41 -91.47
CA GLU A 243 -143.07 -31.38 -92.52
C GLU A 243 -144.38 -32.11 -92.16
N LEU A 244 -144.57 -32.52 -90.90
CA LEU A 244 -145.80 -33.13 -90.40
C LEU A 244 -147.00 -32.18 -90.33
N ASN A 245 -146.79 -30.89 -90.01
CA ASN A 245 -147.86 -29.87 -90.03
C ASN A 245 -148.22 -29.41 -91.46
N SER A 246 -147.41 -29.77 -92.45
CA SER A 246 -147.63 -29.48 -93.87
C SER A 246 -148.28 -30.65 -94.65
N LEU A 247 -148.72 -31.69 -93.95
CA LEU A 247 -149.44 -32.88 -94.43
C LEU A 247 -150.79 -33.05 -93.71
#